data_AF-A0A6L3T0D0-F1
#
_entry.id   AF-A0A6L3T0D0-F1
#
_cell.length_a   1.000
_cell.length_b   1.000
_cell.length_c   1.000
_cell.angle_alpha   90.00
_cell.angle_beta   90.00
_cell.angle_gamma   90.00
#
_symmetry.space_group_name_H-M   'P 1'
#
loop_
_entity.id
_entity.type
_entity.pdbx_description
1 polymer ?
#
loop_
_entity_poly.entity_id
_entity_poly.type
_entity_poly.pdbx_seq_one_letter_code
_entity_poly.pdbx_strand_id
1 'polypeptide(L)'
;MAELVYTRLQDHPRETYFATSGALIVGRIDCICPDPPPAEQWGWGMSLDIGALPFRRGGVAPSREGAAAALGEAWAQWKAWAGLRDIEAISP
;
A
#
# COMPACT_ATOMS: atom_id res chain seq x y z
N MET A 1 -1.17 -14.64 -8.86
CA MET A 1 -1.11 -13.16 -8.98
C MET A 1 -1.17 -12.54 -7.59
N ALA A 2 -0.14 -11.82 -7.16
CA ALA A 2 -0.15 -11.15 -5.85
C ALA A 2 -0.64 -9.71 -5.99
N GLU A 3 -1.94 -9.54 -6.22
CA GLU A 3 -2.62 -8.25 -6.34
C GLU A 3 -2.75 -7.58 -4.97
N LEU A 4 -2.84 -6.25 -4.95
CA LEU A 4 -3.15 -5.48 -3.75
C LEU A 4 -4.64 -5.19 -3.67
N VAL A 5 -5.25 -5.61 -2.57
CA VAL A 5 -6.63 -5.29 -2.22
C VAL A 5 -6.61 -4.22 -1.12
N TYR A 6 -7.40 -3.16 -1.30
CA TYR A 6 -7.48 -2.05 -0.36
C TYR A 6 -8.79 -2.11 0.43
N THR A 7 -8.69 -2.33 1.75
CA THR A 7 -9.85 -2.44 2.65
C THR A 7 -9.95 -1.23 3.57
N ARG A 8 -11.08 -0.54 3.56
CA ARG A 8 -11.33 0.62 4.43
C ARG A 8 -11.55 0.20 5.90
N LEU A 9 -10.92 0.91 6.82
CA LEU A 9 -11.20 0.80 8.26
C LEU A 9 -12.40 1.66 8.64
N GLN A 10 -13.45 1.02 9.17
CA GLN A 10 -14.70 1.68 9.56
C GLN A 10 -14.54 2.49 10.86
N ASP A 11 -13.74 2.01 11.81
CA ASP A 11 -13.63 2.59 13.17
C ASP A 11 -12.39 3.49 13.36
N HIS A 12 -11.86 4.07 12.29
CA HIS A 12 -10.67 4.92 12.36
C HIS A 12 -11.06 6.40 12.23
N PRO A 13 -10.49 7.32 13.05
CA PRO A 13 -10.86 8.74 13.05
C PRO A 13 -10.49 9.47 11.75
N ARG A 14 -9.64 8.86 10.94
CA ARG A 14 -9.28 9.32 9.60
C ARG A 14 -9.63 8.23 8.60
N GLU A 15 -9.94 8.63 7.38
CA GLU A 15 -10.13 7.67 6.31
C GLU A 15 -8.82 6.91 6.06
N THR A 16 -8.83 5.62 6.40
CA THR A 16 -7.65 4.75 6.33
C THR A 16 -7.99 3.45 5.62
N TYR A 17 -7.05 2.97 4.82
CA TYR A 17 -7.13 1.71 4.08
C TYR A 17 -5.94 0.82 4.42
N PHE A 18 -6.18 -0.48 4.63
CA PHE A 18 -5.11 -1.49 4.60
C PHE A 18 -4.96 -2.03 3.18
N ALA A 19 -3.70 -2.13 2.73
CA ALA A 19 -3.34 -2.83 1.51
C ALA A 19 -2.91 -4.26 1.85
N THR A 20 -3.58 -5.25 1.26
CA THR A 20 -3.30 -6.66 1.49
C THR A 20 -2.98 -7.40 0.19
N SER A 21 -2.10 -8.39 0.23
CA SER A 21 -1.91 -9.35 -0.85
C SER A 21 -2.03 -10.77 -0.32
N GLY A 22 -3.10 -11.48 -0.71
CA GLY A 22 -3.49 -12.73 -0.06
C GLY A 22 -3.73 -12.50 1.44
N ALA A 23 -3.02 -13.25 2.30
CA ALA A 23 -3.10 -13.11 3.75
C ALA A 23 -2.14 -12.05 4.34
N LEU A 24 -1.29 -11.43 3.51
CA LEU A 24 -0.28 -10.47 3.97
C LEU A 24 -0.83 -9.06 3.99
N ILE A 25 -0.65 -8.36 5.12
CA ILE A 25 -0.78 -6.90 5.16
C ILE A 25 0.53 -6.32 4.62
N VAL A 26 0.43 -5.59 3.51
CA VAL A 26 1.57 -5.02 2.79
C VAL A 26 1.81 -3.57 3.22
N GLY A 27 0.74 -2.82 3.46
CA GLY A 27 0.85 -1.42 3.80
C GLY A 27 -0.48 -0.77 4.16
N ARG A 28 -0.46 0.57 4.21
CA ARG A 28 -1.63 1.39 4.51
C ARG A 28 -1.62 2.70 3.75
N ILE A 29 -2.80 3.27 3.60
CA ILE A 29 -3.05 4.61 3.07
C ILE A 29 -3.92 5.35 4.07
N ASP A 30 -3.53 6.58 4.42
CA ASP A 30 -4.19 7.42 5.40
C ASP A 30 -4.50 8.79 4.80
N CYS A 31 -5.74 9.27 4.93
CA CYS A 31 -6.06 10.66 4.64
C CYS A 31 -5.42 11.56 5.71
N ILE A 32 -4.57 12.47 5.26
CA ILE A 32 -3.92 13.52 6.05
C ILE A 32 -4.75 14.79 5.85
N CYS A 33 -5.60 15.09 6.82
CA CYS A 33 -6.33 16.35 6.88
C CYS A 33 -5.61 17.28 7.86
N PRO A 34 -4.82 18.27 7.42
CA PRO A 34 -4.47 19.40 8.27
C PRO A 34 -5.68 20.33 8.38
N ASP A 35 -5.91 20.93 9.55
CA ASP A 35 -6.93 21.97 9.73
C ASP A 35 -6.27 23.37 9.67
N PRO A 36 -6.63 24.25 8.73
CA PRO A 36 -7.52 24.03 7.58
C PRO A 36 -6.79 23.35 6.39
N PRO A 37 -7.46 22.53 5.56
CA PRO A 37 -6.78 21.77 4.52
C PRO A 37 -6.68 22.59 3.22
N PRO A 38 -5.48 22.85 2.66
CA PRO A 38 -5.37 23.52 1.37
C PRO A 38 -5.60 22.57 0.18
N ALA A 39 -5.48 21.25 0.39
CA ALA A 39 -5.78 20.17 -0.58
C ALA A 39 -5.81 18.83 0.18
N GLU A 40 -6.54 17.84 -0.33
CA GLU A 40 -6.50 16.47 0.19
C GLU A 40 -5.07 15.91 0.09
N GLN A 41 -4.43 15.64 1.23
CA GLN A 41 -3.13 14.98 1.26
C GLN A 41 -3.31 13.56 1.75
N TRP A 42 -2.69 12.60 1.08
CA TRP A 42 -2.84 11.18 1.38
C TRP A 42 -1.48 10.58 1.67
N GLY A 43 -1.29 10.13 2.92
CA GLY A 43 -0.11 9.39 3.32
C GLY A 43 -0.20 7.95 2.85
N TRP A 44 0.91 7.37 2.43
CA TRP A 44 1.01 5.95 2.15
C TRP A 44 2.29 5.37 2.75
N GLY A 45 2.23 4.11 3.15
CA GLY A 45 3.38 3.40 3.68
C GLY A 45 3.29 1.91 3.43
N MET A 46 4.38 1.33 2.97
CA MET A 46 4.60 -0.10 2.84
C MET A 46 5.64 -0.54 3.86
N SER A 47 5.32 -1.54 4.67
CA SER A 47 6.22 -2.13 5.66
C SER A 47 6.15 -3.64 5.56
N LEU A 48 7.19 -4.24 5.00
CA LEU A 48 7.33 -5.68 4.88
C LEU A 48 8.53 -6.12 5.71
N ASP A 49 8.24 -6.71 6.86
CA ASP A 49 9.25 -7.33 7.73
C ASP A 49 9.36 -8.82 7.37
N ILE A 50 9.82 -9.12 6.15
CA ILE A 50 10.00 -10.49 5.63
C ILE A 50 11.50 -10.76 5.44
N GLY A 51 12.05 -11.67 6.23
CA GLY A 51 13.49 -12.02 6.20
C GLY A 51 14.36 -11.07 7.05
N ALA A 52 15.64 -10.95 6.69
CA ALA A 52 16.64 -10.23 7.50
C ALA A 52 16.71 -8.71 7.26
N LEU A 53 16.08 -8.20 6.19
CA LEU A 53 16.12 -6.78 5.82
C LEU A 53 14.70 -6.23 5.68
N PRO A 54 14.27 -5.27 6.53
CA PRO A 54 12.94 -4.70 6.42
C PRO A 54 12.83 -3.84 5.16
N PHE A 55 11.79 -4.06 4.35
CA PHE A 55 11.49 -3.17 3.23
C PHE A 55 10.48 -2.12 3.68
N ARG A 56 10.94 -0.86 3.74
CA ARG A 56 10.12 0.28 4.12
C ARG A 56 10.16 1.36 3.04
N ARG A 57 8.97 1.75 2.58
CA ARG A 57 8.75 2.86 1.65
C ARG A 57 7.49 3.60 2.06
N GLY A 58 7.43 4.89 1.77
CA GLY A 58 6.27 5.70 2.05
C GLY A 58 6.46 7.12 1.56
N GLY A 59 5.37 7.88 1.62
CA GLY A 59 5.36 9.26 1.16
C GLY A 59 3.96 9.87 1.28
N VAL A 60 3.77 10.99 0.58
CA VAL A 60 2.49 11.68 0.47
C VAL A 60 2.11 11.81 -1.00
N ALA A 61 0.80 11.76 -1.27
CA ALA A 61 0.21 11.95 -2.59
C ALA A 61 -0.94 12.96 -2.50
N PRO A 62 -1.28 13.66 -3.59
CA PRO A 62 -2.37 14.64 -3.62
C PRO A 62 -3.77 14.00 -3.72
N SER A 63 -3.86 12.67 -3.81
CA SER A 63 -5.13 11.94 -3.88
C SER A 63 -4.97 10.52 -3.37
N ARG A 64 -6.10 9.89 -3.02
CA ARG A 64 -6.16 8.48 -2.63
C ARG A 64 -5.62 7.56 -3.73
N GLU A 65 -6.03 7.82 -4.97
CA GLU A 65 -5.61 7.05 -6.14
C GLU A 65 -4.10 7.19 -6.36
N GLY A 66 -3.54 8.38 -6.14
CA GLY A 66 -2.09 8.61 -6.19
C GLY A 66 -1.34 7.85 -5.10
N ALA A 67 -1.88 7.81 -3.88
CA ALA A 67 -1.32 7.02 -2.79
C ALA A 67 -1.38 5.50 -3.09
N ALA A 68 -2.47 5.02 -3.68
CA ALA A 68 -2.62 3.62 -4.10
C ALA A 68 -1.67 3.25 -5.25
N ALA A 69 -1.50 4.14 -6.23
CA ALA A 69 -0.54 3.95 -7.32
C ALA A 69 0.90 3.86 -6.79
N ALA A 70 1.31 4.78 -5.91
CA ALA A 70 2.65 4.79 -5.32
C ALA A 70 2.92 3.53 -4.45
N LEU A 71 1.92 3.06 -3.70
CA LEU A 71 2.02 1.81 -2.95
C LEU A 71 2.12 0.60 -3.89
N GLY A 72 1.36 0.59 -4.99
CA GLY A 72 1.45 -0.43 -6.03
C GLY A 72 2.82 -0.49 -6.70
N GLU A 73 3.42 0.65 -7.00
CA GLU A 73 4.79 0.73 -7.53
C GLU A 73 5.82 0.20 -6.53
N ALA A 74 5.72 0.60 -5.26
CA ALA A 74 6.59 0.09 -4.20
C ALA A 74 6.47 -1.44 -4.07
N TRP A 75 5.25 -1.98 -4.16
CA TRP A 75 5.00 -3.42 -4.14
C TRP A 75 5.65 -4.14 -5.33
N ALA A 76 5.54 -3.59 -6.55
CA ALA A 76 6.20 -4.14 -7.72
C ALA A 76 7.73 -4.14 -7.57
N GLN A 77 8.32 -3.07 -7.04
CA GLN A 77 9.75 -2.99 -6.76
C GLN A 77 10.19 -4.02 -5.72
N TRP A 78 9.40 -4.23 -4.67
CA TRP A 78 9.70 -5.27 -3.67
C TRP A 78 9.65 -6.66 -4.28
N LYS A 79 8.62 -6.99 -5.08
CA LYS A 79 8.54 -8.29 -5.78
C LYS A 79 9.78 -8.54 -6.64
N ALA A 80 10.20 -7.51 -7.41
CA ALA A 80 11.40 -7.58 -8.23
C ALA A 80 12.68 -7.78 -7.41
N TRP A 81 12.86 -7.03 -6.31
CA TRP A 81 13.99 -7.19 -5.39
C TRP A 81 14.02 -8.58 -4.74
N ALA A 82 12.86 -9.11 -4.36
CA ALA A 82 12.71 -10.44 -3.76
C ALA A 82 12.87 -11.59 -4.77
N GLY A 83 13.08 -11.30 -6.06
CA GLY A 83 13.16 -12.32 -7.11
C GLY A 83 11.84 -13.06 -7.35
N LEU A 84 10.72 -12.51 -6.86
CA LEU A 84 9.40 -13.09 -7.03
C LEU A 84 8.89 -12.76 -8.44
N ARG A 85 8.45 -13.79 -9.15
CA ARG A 85 7.73 -13.63 -10.41
C ARG A 85 6.26 -13.90 -10.16
N ASP A 86 5.40 -13.12 -10.79
CA ASP A 86 3.98 -13.44 -10.82
C ASP A 86 3.81 -14.79 -11.52
N ILE A 87 3.25 -15.77 -10.80
CA ILE A 87 2.80 -17.01 -11.42
C ILE A 87 1.47 -16.66 -12.10
N GLU A 88 1.45 -16.71 -13.44
CA GLU A 88 0.21 -16.67 -14.20
C GLU A 88 -0.71 -17.75 -13.64
N ALA A 89 -1.98 -17.38 -13.40
CA ALA A 89 -2.93 -18.31 -12.83
C ALA A 89 -2.94 -19.58 -13.69
N ILE A 90 -2.69 -20.73 -13.05
CA ILE A 90 -2.99 -22.02 -13.66
C ILE A 90 -4.52 -22.04 -13.71
N SER A 91 -5.09 -21.67 -14.85
CA SER A 91 -6.52 -21.82 -15.10
C SER A 91 -6.88 -23.30 -14.89
N PRO A 92 -7.92 -23.60 -14.09
CA PRO A 92 -8.39 -24.97 -13.90
C PRO A 92 -8.93 -25.58 -15.21
#